data_AF-A0A519D1H7-F1
#
_entry.id   AF-A0A519D1H7-F1
#
_cell.length_a   1.000
_cell.length_b   1.000
_cell.length_c   1.000
_cell.angle_alpha   90.00
_cell.angle_beta   90.00
_cell.angle_gamma   90.00
#
_symmetry.space_group_name_H-M   'P 1'
#
loop_
_entity.id
_entity.type
_entity.pdbx_description
1 polymer ?
#
loop_
_entity_poly.entity_id
_entity_poly.type
_entity_poly.pdbx_seq_one_letter_code
_entity_poly.pdbx_strand_id
1 'polypeptide(L)'
;MSDGQAYYDGLIGQGYTPEQATQYTQQYYAGFEPAVAQVAPVADFQFEQTHVAEVSQEHGVNPTQLVDTARHFDANADGILQQSELETTAMQMTSTVAPTAPAPMDAPMAAAPMAAAPMAAAPMAAAPMAAPPGMAAPPGMAAPMMAGAPAMGMPAPMGGMMPAPAAAASGGGPLGFVAVACIVLTLVFSVMGLFMDSWLVESDDEMGDMSMGLTSMTIDCDELNETSKEGCATFGYLLLQEDMETAEELDKIPTRNSGSIDDFCSNTETFATAFIEGFGGTIDDDDKEKFQTCYDTASAGSTGGYILWGATIAALAGVVLIAFNIFGIGALPVDTQKFGFIAGVAAGALAGIAVLIWYLMLPSEGDMSAGMNVWLTITGAVSGIAAGVLTKLKGNPSA
;
A
#
# COMPACT_ATOMS: atom_id res chain seq x y z
N MET A 1 -32.78 25.65 1.21
CA MET A 1 -32.64 25.75 -0.26
C MET A 1 -33.94 25.26 -0.89
N SER A 2 -34.34 25.77 -2.05
CA SER A 2 -35.50 25.20 -2.76
C SER A 2 -35.11 23.88 -3.42
N ASP A 3 -36.05 22.96 -3.58
CA ASP A 3 -35.80 21.66 -4.25
C ASP A 3 -35.21 21.83 -5.65
N GLY A 4 -35.58 22.91 -6.35
CA GLY A 4 -35.00 23.26 -7.64
C GLY A 4 -33.52 23.65 -7.57
N GLN A 5 -33.07 24.29 -6.48
CA GLN A 5 -31.65 24.63 -6.30
C GLN A 5 -30.83 23.37 -6.05
N ALA A 6 -31.32 22.44 -5.22
CA ALA A 6 -30.63 21.17 -4.97
C ALA A 6 -30.53 20.32 -6.26
N TYR A 7 -31.58 20.30 -7.09
CA TYR A 7 -31.55 19.63 -8.39
C TYR A 7 -30.57 20.30 -9.37
N TYR A 8 -30.54 21.64 -9.39
CA TYR A 8 -29.58 22.41 -10.17
C TYR A 8 -28.14 22.13 -9.73
N ASP A 9 -27.84 22.20 -8.43
CA ASP A 9 -26.51 21.97 -7.88
C ASP A 9 -26.06 20.52 -8.14
N GLY A 10 -26.98 19.54 -8.09
CA GLY A 10 -26.70 18.16 -8.48
C GLY A 10 -26.35 17.98 -9.96
N LEU A 11 -26.99 18.73 -10.86
CA LEU A 11 -26.61 18.76 -12.28
C LEU A 11 -25.25 19.43 -12.49
N ILE A 12 -24.94 20.49 -11.76
CA ILE A 12 -23.60 21.10 -11.79
C ILE A 12 -22.55 20.08 -11.32
N GLY A 13 -22.80 19.36 -10.23
CA GLY A 13 -21.90 18.31 -9.73
C GLY A 13 -21.70 17.15 -10.72
N GLN A 14 -22.66 16.92 -11.61
CA GLN A 14 -22.59 15.94 -12.70
C GLN A 14 -21.91 16.48 -13.98
N GLY A 15 -21.39 17.71 -13.96
CA GLY A 15 -20.65 18.30 -15.08
C GLY A 15 -21.49 19.05 -16.11
N TYR A 16 -22.79 19.26 -15.88
CA TYR A 16 -23.61 20.07 -16.78
C TYR A 16 -23.22 21.54 -16.69
N THR A 17 -23.20 22.25 -17.83
CA THR A 17 -22.96 23.69 -17.80
C THR A 17 -24.11 24.40 -17.06
N PRO A 18 -23.87 25.58 -16.46
CA PRO A 18 -24.93 26.36 -15.82
C PRO A 18 -26.18 26.57 -16.68
N GLU A 19 -26.02 26.77 -17.99
CA GLU A 19 -27.14 26.92 -18.92
C GLU A 19 -27.89 25.61 -19.12
N GLN A 20 -27.18 24.49 -19.27
CA GLN A 20 -27.79 23.16 -19.40
C GLN A 20 -28.51 22.78 -18.11
N ALA A 21 -27.85 22.95 -16.95
CA ALA A 21 -28.43 22.69 -15.64
C ALA A 21 -29.68 23.55 -15.41
N THR A 22 -29.65 24.83 -15.79
CA THR A 22 -30.83 25.71 -15.75
C THR A 22 -31.94 25.20 -16.66
N GLN A 23 -31.63 24.82 -17.89
CA GLN A 23 -32.61 24.34 -18.86
C GLN A 23 -33.26 23.02 -18.38
N TYR A 24 -32.49 22.08 -17.84
CA TYR A 24 -33.01 20.85 -17.26
C TYR A 24 -33.84 21.12 -16.00
N THR A 25 -33.37 21.98 -15.12
CA THR A 25 -34.09 22.33 -13.89
C THR A 25 -35.43 22.99 -14.22
N GLN A 26 -35.49 23.87 -15.22
CA GLN A 26 -36.74 24.51 -15.66
C GLN A 26 -37.78 23.53 -16.24
N GLN A 27 -37.37 22.34 -16.71
CA GLN A 27 -38.32 21.31 -17.16
C GLN A 27 -39.15 20.74 -16.00
N TYR A 28 -38.55 20.65 -14.81
CA TYR A 28 -39.17 20.09 -13.61
C TYR A 28 -39.68 21.17 -12.64
N TYR A 29 -39.03 22.34 -12.64
CA TYR A 29 -39.31 23.48 -11.76
C TYR A 29 -39.57 24.72 -12.61
N ALA A 30 -40.81 24.89 -13.08
CA ALA A 30 -41.19 25.99 -13.95
C ALA A 30 -40.92 27.37 -13.29
N GLY A 31 -40.20 28.24 -14.01
CA GLY A 31 -39.80 29.55 -13.51
C GLY A 31 -38.61 29.55 -12.56
N PHE A 32 -37.88 28.43 -12.46
CA PHE A 32 -36.62 28.37 -11.73
C PHE A 32 -35.60 29.36 -12.32
N GLU A 33 -35.12 30.24 -11.45
CA GLU A 33 -33.91 31.03 -11.64
C GLU A 33 -32.90 30.53 -10.59
N PRO A 34 -31.70 30.08 -11.00
CA PRO A 34 -30.70 29.62 -10.04
C PRO A 34 -30.38 30.77 -9.07
N ALA A 35 -30.29 30.44 -7.79
CA ALA A 35 -29.66 31.33 -6.83
C ALA A 35 -28.20 31.41 -7.25
N VAL A 36 -27.86 32.43 -8.04
CA VAL A 36 -26.54 32.61 -8.63
C VAL A 36 -25.54 32.65 -7.48
N ALA A 37 -24.85 31.53 -7.22
CA ALA A 37 -23.56 31.60 -6.56
C ALA A 37 -22.73 32.52 -7.46
N GLN A 38 -22.36 33.70 -6.95
CA GLN A 38 -21.53 34.63 -7.69
C GLN A 38 -20.17 33.98 -7.86
N VAL A 39 -20.03 33.14 -8.88
CA VAL A 39 -18.74 32.69 -9.35
C VAL A 39 -18.07 33.92 -9.93
N ALA A 40 -16.85 34.20 -9.49
CA ALA A 40 -16.10 35.35 -9.96
C ALA A 40 -15.98 35.29 -11.51
N PRO A 41 -15.94 36.44 -12.20
CA PRO A 41 -15.69 36.44 -13.64
C PRO A 41 -14.37 35.73 -13.95
N VAL A 42 -14.27 35.08 -15.12
CA VAL A 42 -13.05 34.32 -15.54
C VAL A 42 -11.77 35.15 -15.43
N ALA A 43 -11.88 36.48 -15.57
CA ALA A 43 -10.75 37.40 -15.43
C ALA A 43 -10.13 37.44 -14.03
N ASP A 44 -10.86 36.98 -13.01
CA ASP A 44 -10.41 36.92 -11.61
C ASP A 44 -9.73 35.58 -11.28
N PHE A 45 -9.82 34.59 -12.18
CA PHE A 45 -9.16 33.29 -12.01
C PHE A 45 -7.76 33.28 -12.63
N GLN A 46 -6.80 32.76 -11.89
CA GLN A 46 -5.45 32.48 -12.36
C GLN A 46 -5.38 31.02 -12.83
N PHE A 47 -4.85 30.81 -14.04
CA PHE A 47 -4.62 29.49 -14.58
C PHE A 47 -3.42 29.53 -15.52
N GLU A 48 -2.69 28.42 -15.59
CA GLU A 48 -1.58 28.29 -16.51
C GLU A 48 -2.10 27.91 -17.90
N GLN A 49 -1.94 28.81 -18.86
CA GLN A 49 -2.50 28.63 -20.21
C GLN A 49 -1.94 27.39 -20.94
N THR A 50 -0.73 26.95 -20.55
CA THR A 50 -0.11 25.70 -21.02
C THR A 50 -0.93 24.49 -20.58
N HIS A 51 -1.31 24.40 -19.30
CA HIS A 51 -2.10 23.28 -18.78
C HIS A 51 -3.51 23.23 -19.38
N VAL A 52 -4.15 24.40 -19.53
CA VAL A 52 -5.47 24.47 -20.19
C VAL A 52 -5.38 23.93 -21.62
N ALA A 53 -4.33 24.25 -22.37
CA ALA A 53 -4.14 23.74 -23.72
C ALA A 53 -3.86 22.24 -23.76
N GLU A 54 -3.07 21.72 -22.83
CA GLU A 54 -2.74 20.30 -22.70
C GLU A 54 -4.00 19.47 -22.40
N VAL A 55 -4.72 19.81 -21.33
CA VAL A 55 -5.95 19.12 -20.92
C VAL A 55 -7.03 19.25 -21.99
N SER A 56 -7.17 20.43 -22.61
CA SER A 56 -8.11 20.65 -23.71
C SER A 56 -7.82 19.76 -24.91
N GLN A 57 -6.54 19.58 -25.26
CA GLN A 57 -6.13 18.74 -26.38
C GLN A 57 -6.30 17.26 -26.05
N GLU A 58 -5.98 16.85 -24.82
CA GLU A 58 -6.09 15.46 -24.35
C GLU A 58 -7.54 14.97 -24.36
N HIS A 59 -8.46 15.78 -23.83
CA HIS A 59 -9.87 15.41 -23.72
C HIS A 59 -10.73 15.89 -24.91
N GLY A 60 -10.17 16.66 -25.84
CA GLY A 60 -10.90 17.16 -27.01
C GLY A 60 -11.98 18.20 -26.66
N VAL A 61 -11.85 18.88 -25.52
CA VAL A 61 -12.78 19.93 -25.06
C VAL A 61 -12.31 21.31 -25.51
N ASN A 62 -13.22 22.27 -25.70
CA ASN A 62 -12.84 23.63 -26.08
C ASN A 62 -12.16 24.33 -24.88
N PRO A 63 -10.97 24.96 -25.04
CA PRO A 63 -10.20 25.50 -23.91
C PRO A 63 -10.92 26.67 -23.21
N THR A 64 -11.73 27.45 -23.94
CA THR A 64 -12.52 28.53 -23.34
C THR A 64 -13.68 27.97 -22.51
N GLN A 65 -14.36 26.93 -23.00
CA GLN A 65 -15.42 26.27 -22.24
C GLN A 65 -14.89 25.52 -21.03
N LEU A 66 -13.68 24.93 -21.15
CA LEU A 66 -13.01 24.24 -20.05
C LEU A 66 -12.78 25.19 -18.88
N VAL A 67 -12.16 26.36 -19.11
CA VAL A 67 -11.92 27.36 -18.05
C VAL A 67 -13.23 27.93 -17.50
N ASP A 68 -14.21 28.20 -18.37
CA ASP A 68 -15.50 28.75 -17.95
C ASP A 68 -16.33 27.77 -17.10
N THR A 69 -16.10 26.47 -17.28
CA THR A 69 -16.72 25.40 -16.49
C THR A 69 -15.91 25.12 -15.22
N ALA A 70 -14.58 25.08 -15.31
CA ALA A 70 -13.68 24.71 -14.21
C ALA A 70 -13.75 25.67 -13.01
N ARG A 71 -14.07 26.95 -13.23
CA ARG A 71 -14.33 27.91 -12.14
C ARG A 71 -15.48 27.52 -11.19
N HIS A 72 -16.35 26.60 -11.60
CA HIS A 72 -17.40 26.06 -10.76
C HIS A 72 -16.91 24.93 -9.84
N PHE A 73 -15.71 24.41 -10.10
CA PHE A 73 -15.05 23.30 -9.40
C PHE A 73 -13.79 23.72 -8.66
N ASP A 74 -13.57 25.03 -8.48
CA ASP A 74 -12.53 25.58 -7.60
C ASP A 74 -12.86 25.16 -6.15
N ALA A 75 -12.28 24.04 -5.72
CA ALA A 75 -12.68 23.34 -4.50
C ALA A 75 -12.29 24.13 -3.24
N ASN A 76 -11.25 24.96 -3.34
CA ASN A 76 -10.73 25.75 -2.23
C ASN A 76 -11.12 27.24 -2.31
N ALA A 77 -11.81 27.65 -3.38
CA ALA A 77 -12.27 29.01 -3.66
C ALA A 77 -11.13 30.05 -3.62
N ASP A 78 -9.92 29.65 -4.02
CA ASP A 78 -8.75 30.52 -4.02
C ASP A 78 -8.57 31.33 -5.33
N GLY A 79 -9.41 31.04 -6.33
CA GLY A 79 -9.36 31.67 -7.65
C GLY A 79 -8.19 31.17 -8.50
N ILE A 80 -7.57 30.04 -8.18
CA ILE A 80 -6.48 29.43 -8.93
C ILE A 80 -6.95 28.06 -9.42
N LEU A 81 -7.15 27.93 -10.74
CA LEU A 81 -7.55 26.64 -11.30
C LEU A 81 -6.33 25.71 -11.38
N GLN A 82 -6.33 24.69 -10.55
CA GLN A 82 -5.29 23.67 -10.51
C GLN A 82 -5.42 22.69 -11.67
N GLN A 83 -4.33 22.00 -12.00
CA GLN A 83 -4.33 21.00 -13.06
C GLN A 83 -5.37 19.90 -12.82
N SER A 84 -5.48 19.41 -11.58
CA SER A 84 -6.46 18.38 -11.19
C SER A 84 -7.91 18.84 -11.40
N GLU A 85 -8.22 20.11 -11.15
CA GLU A 85 -9.57 20.68 -11.35
C GLU A 85 -9.90 20.81 -12.83
N LEU A 86 -8.91 21.19 -13.66
CA LEU A 86 -9.04 21.22 -15.11
C LEU A 86 -9.25 19.81 -15.69
N GLU A 87 -8.47 18.82 -15.24
CA GLU A 87 -8.60 17.42 -15.66
C GLU A 87 -9.97 16.85 -15.28
N THR A 88 -10.40 17.06 -14.03
CA THR A 88 -11.73 16.64 -13.54
C THR A 88 -12.84 17.26 -14.38
N THR A 89 -12.75 18.56 -14.63
CA THR A 89 -13.74 19.27 -15.47
C THR A 89 -13.77 18.72 -16.89
N ALA A 90 -12.60 18.44 -17.49
CA ALA A 90 -12.52 17.92 -18.86
C ALA A 90 -13.07 16.50 -18.97
N MET A 91 -12.81 15.64 -17.98
CA MET A 91 -13.43 14.31 -17.89
C MET A 91 -14.95 14.40 -17.79
N GLN A 92 -15.47 15.32 -16.97
CA GLN A 92 -16.91 15.52 -16.85
C GLN A 92 -17.55 16.06 -18.14
N MET A 93 -16.92 17.03 -18.80
CA MET A 93 -17.41 17.59 -20.08
C MET A 93 -17.44 16.56 -21.22
N THR A 94 -16.65 15.49 -21.14
CA THR A 94 -16.60 14.42 -22.14
C THR A 94 -17.47 13.22 -21.77
N SER A 95 -17.99 13.16 -20.55
CA SER A 95 -18.95 12.15 -20.15
C SER A 95 -20.26 12.33 -20.92
N THR A 96 -20.60 11.33 -21.74
CA THR A 96 -21.84 11.32 -22.54
C THR A 96 -22.99 10.61 -21.83
N VAL A 97 -22.85 10.33 -20.54
CA VAL A 97 -23.89 9.67 -19.75
C VAL A 97 -25.04 10.66 -19.55
N ALA A 98 -26.14 10.44 -20.26
CA ALA A 98 -27.36 11.20 -20.07
C ALA A 98 -27.80 11.08 -18.60
N PRO A 99 -28.26 12.17 -17.97
CA PRO A 99 -28.58 12.12 -16.55
C PRO A 99 -29.79 11.21 -16.40
N THR A 100 -29.67 10.22 -15.52
CA THR A 100 -30.81 9.38 -15.17
C THR A 100 -31.84 10.32 -14.54
N ALA A 101 -32.94 10.57 -15.27
CA ALA A 101 -34.01 11.43 -14.77
C ALA A 101 -34.37 10.95 -13.36
N PRO A 102 -34.40 11.85 -12.35
CA PRO A 102 -34.78 11.43 -11.01
C PRO A 102 -36.11 10.71 -11.10
N ALA A 103 -36.18 9.51 -10.53
CA ALA A 103 -37.43 8.78 -10.45
C ALA A 103 -38.48 9.76 -9.88
N PRO A 104 -39.66 9.90 -10.52
CA PRO A 104 -40.69 10.78 -10.02
C PRO A 104 -40.88 10.46 -8.54
N MET A 105 -40.59 11.43 -7.66
CA MET A 105 -40.77 11.24 -6.22
C MET A 105 -42.26 11.00 -6.00
N ASP A 106 -42.62 9.73 -5.81
CA ASP A 106 -43.96 9.37 -5.39
C ASP A 106 -44.23 10.09 -4.07
N ALA A 107 -45.38 10.78 -4.02
CA ALA A 107 -45.82 11.54 -2.87
C ALA A 107 -45.66 10.73 -1.57
N PRO A 108 -45.24 11.37 -0.46
CA PRO A 108 -44.80 10.67 0.74
C PRO A 108 -45.88 9.70 1.25
N MET A 109 -45.62 8.40 1.08
CA MET A 109 -46.43 7.36 1.70
C MET A 109 -46.13 7.33 3.19
N ALA A 110 -47.19 7.47 3.99
CA ALA A 110 -47.13 7.40 5.44
C ALA A 110 -46.48 6.09 5.90
N ALA A 111 -45.39 6.22 6.67
CA ALA A 111 -44.64 5.11 7.24
C ALA A 111 -45.53 4.25 8.14
N ALA A 112 -45.60 2.95 7.83
CA ALA A 112 -46.14 1.93 8.73
C ALA A 112 -45.01 1.43 9.66
N PRO A 113 -45.28 1.22 10.96
CA PRO A 113 -44.26 0.80 11.92
C PRO A 113 -43.93 -0.69 11.73
N MET A 114 -42.66 -1.00 11.45
CA MET A 114 -42.15 -2.37 11.49
C MET A 114 -41.78 -2.75 12.92
N ALA A 115 -42.38 -3.85 13.41
CA ALA A 115 -42.15 -4.41 14.72
C ALA A 115 -40.88 -5.27 14.72
N ALA A 116 -39.99 -4.98 15.68
CA ALA A 116 -38.76 -5.73 15.94
C ALA A 116 -39.07 -7.16 16.42
N ALA A 117 -38.37 -8.15 15.86
CA ALA A 117 -38.36 -9.53 16.34
C ALA A 117 -37.15 -9.76 17.27
N PRO A 118 -37.31 -10.43 18.43
CA PRO A 118 -36.21 -10.70 19.35
C PRO A 118 -35.45 -11.97 18.95
N MET A 119 -34.13 -11.85 18.77
CA MET A 119 -33.24 -13.01 18.64
C MET A 119 -32.84 -13.52 20.03
N ALA A 120 -33.12 -14.80 20.27
CA ALA A 120 -32.74 -15.52 21.48
C ALA A 120 -31.40 -16.25 21.25
N ALA A 121 -30.41 -15.94 22.07
CA ALA A 121 -29.11 -16.61 22.09
C ALA A 121 -29.22 -18.02 22.68
N ALA A 122 -28.58 -19.00 22.03
CA ALA A 122 -28.35 -20.34 22.56
C ALA A 122 -26.85 -20.53 22.83
N PRO A 123 -26.43 -21.09 23.98
CA PRO A 123 -25.03 -21.32 24.28
C PRO A 123 -24.55 -22.64 23.67
N MET A 124 -23.50 -22.61 22.85
CA MET A 124 -22.79 -23.81 22.42
C MET A 124 -21.52 -24.03 23.22
N ALA A 125 -21.32 -25.29 23.61
CA ALA A 125 -20.27 -25.76 24.48
C ALA A 125 -18.95 -25.97 23.72
N ALA A 126 -17.85 -25.55 24.36
CA ALA A 126 -16.49 -25.74 23.90
C ALA A 126 -16.09 -27.23 23.81
N ALA A 127 -15.44 -27.60 22.71
CA ALA A 127 -14.76 -28.89 22.56
C ALA A 127 -13.24 -28.63 22.39
N PRO A 128 -12.36 -29.41 23.05
CA PRO A 128 -10.91 -29.20 22.98
C PRO A 128 -10.31 -29.90 21.75
N MET A 129 -9.63 -29.15 20.89
CA MET A 129 -8.82 -29.74 19.81
C MET A 129 -7.42 -30.12 20.29
N ALA A 130 -7.04 -31.34 19.93
CA ALA A 130 -5.81 -32.01 20.31
C ALA A 130 -4.64 -31.65 19.39
N ALA A 131 -3.45 -31.60 19.99
CA ALA A 131 -2.16 -31.33 19.36
C ALA A 131 -1.68 -32.47 18.42
N PRO A 132 -0.67 -32.20 17.55
CA PRO A 132 -0.45 -32.92 16.29
C PRO A 132 0.52 -34.11 16.42
N PRO A 133 0.50 -35.08 15.49
CA PRO A 133 1.59 -36.04 15.33
C PRO A 133 2.61 -35.57 14.28
N GLY A 134 3.88 -35.56 14.72
CA GLY A 134 5.03 -35.15 13.91
C GLY A 134 5.35 -36.07 12.74
N MET A 135 6.01 -35.48 11.73
CA MET A 135 6.61 -36.22 10.62
C MET A 135 8.13 -36.17 10.68
N ALA A 136 8.69 -37.35 10.40
CA ALA A 136 10.06 -37.76 10.58
C ALA A 136 10.99 -37.26 9.45
N ALA A 137 12.24 -37.03 9.84
CA ALA A 137 13.36 -36.76 8.94
C ALA A 137 13.81 -38.02 8.18
N PRO A 138 14.25 -37.90 6.91
CA PRO A 138 15.00 -38.96 6.24
C PRO A 138 16.50 -38.90 6.56
N PRO A 139 17.19 -40.05 6.68
CA PRO A 139 18.61 -40.14 7.00
C PRO A 139 19.52 -40.06 5.76
N GLY A 140 20.81 -39.87 6.03
CA GLY A 140 21.82 -39.40 5.08
C GLY A 140 22.26 -40.38 3.98
N MET A 141 23.06 -39.83 3.07
CA MET A 141 23.98 -40.60 2.23
C MET A 141 25.38 -40.01 2.31
N ALA A 142 26.33 -40.91 2.55
CA ALA A 142 27.75 -40.66 2.64
C ALA A 142 28.48 -41.24 1.42
N ALA A 143 29.67 -40.66 1.18
CA ALA A 143 30.84 -41.19 0.46
C ALA A 143 30.88 -41.03 -1.08
N PRO A 144 32.06 -41.19 -1.74
CA PRO A 144 33.42 -41.43 -1.23
C PRO A 144 34.52 -40.49 -1.77
N MET A 145 35.71 -40.65 -1.17
CA MET A 145 37.00 -40.08 -1.57
C MET A 145 37.49 -40.56 -2.94
N MET A 146 38.34 -39.76 -3.60
CA MET A 146 39.32 -40.25 -4.58
C MET A 146 40.67 -39.59 -4.35
N ALA A 147 41.68 -40.44 -4.25
CA ALA A 147 43.08 -40.13 -3.98
C ALA A 147 43.91 -40.15 -5.27
N GLY A 148 44.94 -39.29 -5.29
CA GLY A 148 46.29 -39.62 -5.80
C GLY A 148 46.57 -39.61 -7.30
N ALA A 149 47.47 -38.71 -7.73
CA ALA A 149 48.48 -39.00 -8.76
C ALA A 149 49.70 -38.05 -8.60
N PRO A 150 50.92 -38.48 -8.99
CA PRO A 150 52.19 -37.90 -8.52
C PRO A 150 52.83 -36.90 -9.49
N ALA A 151 53.84 -36.22 -8.95
CA ALA A 151 54.74 -35.26 -9.56
C ALA A 151 55.54 -35.78 -10.77
N MET A 152 55.87 -34.88 -11.70
CA MET A 152 57.07 -34.89 -12.54
C MET A 152 57.47 -33.45 -12.86
N GLY A 153 58.76 -33.13 -12.66
CA GLY A 153 59.30 -31.77 -12.66
C GLY A 153 60.14 -31.38 -13.87
N MET A 154 60.71 -30.17 -13.74
CA MET A 154 61.77 -29.48 -14.52
C MET A 154 61.37 -28.82 -15.86
N PRO A 155 62.08 -27.78 -16.34
CA PRO A 155 62.89 -26.76 -15.66
C PRO A 155 62.48 -25.31 -16.04
N ALA A 156 62.86 -24.33 -15.23
CA ALA A 156 62.87 -22.89 -15.59
C ALA A 156 64.30 -22.49 -16.05
N PRO A 157 64.62 -21.21 -16.39
CA PRO A 157 63.79 -20.06 -16.73
C PRO A 157 64.27 -19.30 -18.00
N MET A 158 63.43 -18.47 -18.62
CA MET A 158 63.90 -17.24 -19.28
C MET A 158 62.89 -16.12 -19.09
N GLY A 159 63.44 -14.95 -18.74
CA GLY A 159 62.72 -13.86 -18.10
C GLY A 159 62.00 -12.92 -19.05
N GLY A 160 61.06 -12.19 -18.46
CA GLY A 160 60.31 -11.13 -19.13
C GLY A 160 58.97 -10.93 -18.46
N MET A 161 58.89 -9.90 -17.61
CA MET A 161 57.70 -9.44 -16.87
C MET A 161 57.31 -10.37 -15.71
N MET A 162 57.73 -10.01 -14.49
CA MET A 162 57.10 -10.57 -13.29
C MET A 162 55.61 -10.19 -13.36
N PRO A 163 54.66 -11.15 -13.47
CA PRO A 163 53.30 -10.83 -13.14
C PRO A 163 53.31 -10.33 -11.69
N ALA A 164 52.81 -9.12 -11.47
CA ALA A 164 52.55 -8.67 -10.11
C ALA A 164 51.81 -9.80 -9.39
N PRO A 165 52.24 -10.19 -8.17
CA PRO A 165 51.62 -11.30 -7.48
C PRO A 165 50.12 -11.04 -7.45
N ALA A 166 49.35 -11.92 -8.10
CA ALA A 166 47.90 -11.87 -8.03
C ALA A 166 47.58 -11.91 -6.54
N ALA A 167 47.12 -10.78 -6.01
CA ALA A 167 46.76 -10.67 -4.61
C ALA A 167 45.79 -11.81 -4.34
N ALA A 168 46.20 -12.75 -3.50
CA ALA A 168 45.40 -13.93 -3.19
C ALA A 168 44.01 -13.43 -2.82
N ALA A 169 42.99 -13.86 -3.58
CA ALA A 169 41.62 -13.46 -3.38
C ALA A 169 41.22 -13.80 -1.93
N SER A 170 41.34 -12.82 -1.04
CA SER A 170 41.08 -12.95 0.39
C SER A 170 39.59 -13.25 0.66
N GLY A 171 38.76 -13.18 -0.39
CA GLY A 171 37.34 -13.51 -0.41
C GLY A 171 36.99 -14.99 -0.17
N GLY A 172 37.87 -15.96 -0.43
CA GLY A 172 37.49 -17.39 -0.52
C GLY A 172 37.25 -18.17 0.78
N GLY A 173 37.52 -17.62 1.98
CA GLY A 173 37.33 -18.35 3.24
C GLY A 173 35.85 -18.56 3.63
N PRO A 174 35.50 -19.64 4.37
CA PRO A 174 34.12 -20.02 4.71
C PRO A 174 33.34 -18.90 5.43
N LEU A 175 34.00 -18.12 6.28
CA LEU A 175 33.40 -16.95 6.95
C LEU A 175 32.90 -15.88 5.97
N GLY A 176 33.54 -15.73 4.81
CA GLY A 176 33.10 -14.80 3.78
C GLY A 176 31.78 -15.23 3.14
N PHE A 177 31.63 -16.52 2.85
CA PHE A 177 30.38 -17.07 2.33
C PHE A 177 29.24 -16.98 3.34
N VAL A 178 29.53 -17.20 4.63
CA VAL A 178 28.54 -16.99 5.71
C VAL A 178 28.10 -15.53 5.77
N ALA A 179 29.03 -14.58 5.70
CA ALA A 179 28.69 -13.15 5.68
C ALA A 179 27.81 -12.77 4.48
N VAL A 180 28.10 -13.33 3.28
CA VAL A 180 27.24 -13.16 2.09
C VAL A 180 25.84 -13.73 2.33
N ALA A 181 25.76 -14.96 2.84
CA ALA A 181 24.46 -15.59 3.11
C ALA A 181 23.63 -14.76 4.10
N CYS A 182 24.26 -14.22 5.14
CA CYS A 182 23.60 -13.37 6.13
C CYS A 182 23.06 -12.06 5.52
N ILE A 183 23.85 -11.35 4.68
CA ILE A 183 23.36 -10.11 4.06
C ILE A 183 22.29 -10.37 2.99
N VAL A 184 22.38 -11.49 2.27
CA VAL A 184 21.32 -11.91 1.33
C VAL A 184 20.04 -12.23 2.07
N LEU A 185 20.11 -12.91 3.23
CA LEU A 185 18.95 -13.12 4.10
C LEU A 185 18.33 -11.81 4.57
N THR A 186 19.14 -10.83 4.98
CA THR A 186 18.65 -9.49 5.31
C THR A 186 17.91 -8.86 4.14
N LEU A 187 18.50 -8.91 2.94
CA LEU A 187 17.86 -8.37 1.74
C LEU A 187 16.51 -9.04 1.45
N VAL A 188 16.48 -10.38 1.47
CA VAL A 188 15.24 -11.15 1.21
C VAL A 188 14.18 -10.81 2.25
N PHE A 189 14.51 -10.80 3.54
CA PHE A 189 13.53 -10.50 4.58
C PHE A 189 13.10 -9.04 4.61
N SER A 190 13.95 -8.08 4.24
CA SER A 190 13.52 -6.69 4.05
C SER A 190 12.55 -6.55 2.87
N VAL A 191 12.80 -7.25 1.75
CA VAL A 191 11.87 -7.28 0.61
C VAL A 191 10.56 -7.95 0.99
N MET A 192 10.60 -9.08 1.71
CA MET A 192 9.38 -9.72 2.22
C MET A 192 8.62 -8.78 3.17
N GLY A 193 9.32 -8.08 4.06
CA GLY A 193 8.71 -7.07 4.92
C GLY A 193 8.05 -5.92 4.15
N LEU A 194 8.56 -5.56 2.97
CA LEU A 194 7.95 -4.51 2.14
C LEU A 194 6.66 -4.93 1.44
N PHE A 195 6.57 -6.18 0.98
CA PHE A 195 5.50 -6.61 0.05
C PHE A 195 4.51 -7.62 0.64
N MET A 196 4.73 -8.09 1.86
CA MET A 196 3.88 -9.13 2.45
C MET A 196 2.90 -8.52 3.46
N ASP A 197 1.69 -9.03 3.47
CA ASP A 197 0.54 -8.44 4.18
C ASP A 197 0.38 -8.89 5.65
N SER A 198 1.39 -9.52 6.26
CA SER A 198 1.32 -10.13 7.60
C SER A 198 2.20 -9.39 8.63
N TRP A 199 2.01 -8.07 8.74
CA TRP A 199 2.60 -7.25 9.81
C TRP A 199 1.72 -7.20 11.03
N LEU A 200 0.42 -7.00 10.82
CA LEU A 200 -0.62 -7.19 11.83
C LEU A 200 -1.56 -8.26 11.33
N VAL A 201 -1.96 -9.14 12.23
CA VAL A 201 -2.93 -10.20 11.95
C VAL A 201 -4.01 -10.16 13.02
N GLU A 202 -5.24 -10.25 12.55
CA GLU A 202 -6.44 -10.38 13.38
C GLU A 202 -7.25 -11.53 12.81
N SER A 203 -7.54 -12.49 13.67
CA SER A 203 -8.37 -13.65 13.36
C SER A 203 -9.67 -13.51 14.12
N ASP A 204 -10.75 -13.21 13.41
CA ASP A 204 -12.10 -13.15 13.96
C ASP A 204 -12.96 -14.21 13.25
N ASP A 205 -13.56 -15.11 14.04
CA ASP A 205 -14.43 -16.18 13.56
C ASP A 205 -15.68 -15.63 12.82
N GLU A 206 -16.04 -14.37 13.02
CA GLU A 206 -17.23 -13.73 12.44
C GLU A 206 -16.93 -12.84 11.24
N MET A 207 -15.78 -12.14 11.22
CA MET A 207 -15.41 -11.18 10.17
C MET A 207 -14.36 -11.69 9.18
N GLY A 208 -13.81 -12.88 9.41
CA GLY A 208 -12.79 -13.49 8.56
C GLY A 208 -11.38 -13.11 9.00
N ASP A 209 -10.39 -13.62 8.27
CA ASP A 209 -8.99 -13.35 8.57
C ASP A 209 -8.56 -12.03 7.93
N MET A 210 -8.17 -11.08 8.77
CA MET A 210 -7.63 -9.80 8.34
C MET A 210 -6.12 -9.77 8.55
N SER A 211 -5.40 -9.48 7.48
CA SER A 211 -3.94 -9.37 7.48
C SER A 211 -3.55 -8.02 6.91
N MET A 212 -2.89 -7.20 7.71
CA MET A 212 -2.37 -5.89 7.29
C MET A 212 -0.86 -5.94 7.11
N GLY A 213 -0.41 -5.48 5.94
CA GLY A 213 0.98 -5.18 5.61
C GLY A 213 1.39 -3.78 6.08
N LEU A 214 2.48 -3.26 5.51
CA LEU A 214 2.91 -1.88 5.78
C LEU A 214 2.06 -0.84 5.03
N THR A 215 1.59 -1.17 3.83
CA THR A 215 0.81 -0.24 2.99
C THR A 215 -0.39 -0.92 2.34
N SER A 216 -0.56 -2.22 2.56
CA SER A 216 -1.59 -3.04 1.95
C SER A 216 -2.37 -3.79 3.03
N MET A 217 -3.63 -4.08 2.76
CA MET A 217 -4.49 -4.91 3.60
C MET A 217 -5.07 -6.03 2.75
N THR A 218 -5.19 -7.21 3.33
CA THR A 218 -5.88 -8.37 2.74
C THR A 218 -6.97 -8.84 3.69
N ILE A 219 -8.16 -9.06 3.15
CA ILE A 219 -9.31 -9.66 3.83
C ILE A 219 -9.56 -11.01 3.17
N ASP A 220 -9.48 -12.09 3.95
CA ASP A 220 -9.74 -13.46 3.50
C ASP A 220 -11.04 -13.99 4.12
N CYS A 221 -12.06 -14.15 3.27
CA CYS A 221 -13.39 -14.57 3.66
C CYS A 221 -13.62 -16.08 3.46
N ASP A 222 -12.58 -16.86 3.11
CA ASP A 222 -12.76 -18.25 2.72
C ASP A 222 -13.18 -19.19 3.86
N GLU A 223 -12.82 -18.85 5.11
CA GLU A 223 -13.14 -19.66 6.29
C GLU A 223 -14.56 -19.42 6.85
N LEU A 224 -15.27 -18.40 6.34
CA LEU A 224 -16.61 -18.04 6.80
C LEU A 224 -17.69 -18.98 6.23
N ASN A 225 -18.84 -19.03 6.91
CA ASN A 225 -20.04 -19.71 6.38
C ASN A 225 -20.52 -19.02 5.08
N GLU A 226 -21.22 -19.73 4.20
CA GLU A 226 -21.65 -19.22 2.88
C GLU A 226 -22.36 -17.85 2.93
N THR A 227 -23.19 -17.58 3.94
CA THR A 227 -23.91 -16.30 4.07
C THR A 227 -22.98 -15.17 4.52
N SER A 228 -22.12 -15.42 5.51
CA SER A 228 -21.13 -14.45 5.99
C SER A 228 -20.04 -14.22 4.94
N LYS A 229 -19.71 -15.25 4.16
CA LYS A 229 -18.70 -15.20 3.10
C LYS A 229 -19.07 -14.23 1.99
N GLU A 230 -20.31 -14.25 1.51
CA GLU A 230 -20.79 -13.30 0.49
C GLU A 230 -20.78 -11.86 1.00
N GLY A 231 -21.21 -11.65 2.26
CA GLY A 231 -21.16 -10.35 2.92
C GLY A 231 -19.74 -9.82 3.10
N CYS A 232 -18.83 -10.65 3.62
CA CYS A 232 -17.41 -10.33 3.80
C CYS A 232 -16.73 -10.03 2.46
N ALA A 233 -16.96 -10.84 1.43
CA ALA A 233 -16.36 -10.62 0.11
C ALA A 233 -16.83 -9.29 -0.50
N THR A 234 -18.14 -9.01 -0.43
CA THR A 234 -18.72 -7.75 -0.93
C THR A 234 -18.19 -6.55 -0.15
N PHE A 235 -18.15 -6.64 1.17
CA PHE A 235 -17.67 -5.56 2.03
C PHE A 235 -16.17 -5.31 1.84
N GLY A 236 -15.37 -6.37 1.84
CA GLY A 236 -13.93 -6.28 1.60
C GLY A 236 -13.62 -5.72 0.21
N TYR A 237 -14.38 -6.10 -0.81
CA TYR A 237 -14.25 -5.51 -2.15
C TYR A 237 -14.56 -4.01 -2.12
N LEU A 238 -15.73 -3.60 -1.60
CA LEU A 238 -16.13 -2.18 -1.55
C LEU A 238 -15.15 -1.30 -0.76
N LEU A 239 -14.59 -1.82 0.33
CA LEU A 239 -13.65 -1.05 1.14
C LEU A 239 -12.23 -0.99 0.57
N LEU A 240 -11.80 -2.00 -0.18
CA LEU A 240 -10.43 -2.06 -0.72
C LEU A 240 -10.31 -1.53 -2.15
N GLN A 241 -11.40 -1.14 -2.80
CA GLN A 241 -11.37 -0.54 -4.14
C GLN A 241 -10.92 0.92 -4.10
N GLU A 242 -10.07 1.31 -5.06
CA GLU A 242 -9.71 2.72 -5.28
C GLU A 242 -10.90 3.59 -5.71
N ASP A 243 -11.93 2.97 -6.32
CA ASP A 243 -13.11 3.68 -6.84
C ASP A 243 -14.39 2.86 -6.62
N MET A 244 -15.22 3.30 -5.66
CA MET A 244 -16.52 2.68 -5.37
C MET A 244 -17.53 2.77 -6.53
N GLU A 245 -17.30 3.62 -7.55
CA GLU A 245 -18.25 3.81 -8.65
C GLU A 245 -18.14 2.74 -9.74
N THR A 246 -17.05 1.98 -9.77
CA THR A 246 -16.77 1.00 -10.83
C THR A 246 -17.24 -0.41 -10.51
N ALA A 247 -18.38 -0.54 -9.82
CA ALA A 247 -18.94 -1.84 -9.44
C ALA A 247 -19.14 -2.76 -10.67
N GLU A 248 -18.16 -3.63 -10.93
CA GLU A 248 -18.30 -4.80 -11.80
C GLU A 248 -19.45 -5.68 -11.28
N GLU A 249 -19.96 -6.57 -12.15
CA GLU A 249 -21.02 -7.52 -11.79
C GLU A 249 -20.73 -8.20 -10.44
N LEU A 250 -21.59 -7.97 -9.43
CA LEU A 250 -21.52 -8.55 -8.08
C LEU A 250 -21.36 -10.08 -8.08
N ASP A 251 -21.77 -10.76 -9.16
CA ASP A 251 -21.71 -12.21 -9.29
C ASP A 251 -20.28 -12.79 -9.37
N LYS A 252 -19.23 -11.95 -9.45
CA LYS A 252 -17.82 -12.41 -9.59
C LYS A 252 -16.87 -11.84 -8.53
N ILE A 253 -17.37 -11.39 -7.38
CA ILE A 253 -16.50 -10.82 -6.34
C ILE A 253 -15.58 -11.92 -5.78
N PRO A 254 -14.25 -11.73 -5.80
CA PRO A 254 -13.33 -12.70 -5.21
C PRO A 254 -13.48 -12.72 -3.69
N THR A 255 -13.30 -13.90 -3.10
CA THR A 255 -13.44 -14.12 -1.65
C THR A 255 -12.24 -13.64 -0.86
N ARG A 256 -11.16 -13.33 -1.56
CA ARG A 256 -9.95 -12.73 -1.03
C ARG A 256 -9.69 -11.43 -1.77
N ASN A 257 -9.76 -10.33 -1.03
CA ASN A 257 -9.58 -8.99 -1.56
C ASN A 257 -8.33 -8.36 -0.94
N SER A 258 -7.56 -7.62 -1.73
CA SER A 258 -6.38 -6.89 -1.28
C SER A 258 -6.38 -5.50 -1.86
N GLY A 259 -6.03 -4.50 -1.06
CA GLY A 259 -5.98 -3.09 -1.47
C GLY A 259 -5.06 -2.26 -0.56
N SER A 260 -5.01 -0.95 -0.79
CA SER A 260 -4.28 -0.01 0.07
C SER A 260 -4.97 0.13 1.42
N ILE A 261 -4.19 0.34 2.49
CA ILE A 261 -4.75 0.69 3.81
C ILE A 261 -5.37 2.09 3.76
N ASP A 262 -4.80 3.01 2.98
CA ASP A 262 -5.34 4.38 2.86
C ASP A 262 -6.74 4.36 2.23
N ASP A 263 -6.93 3.59 1.16
CA ASP A 263 -8.23 3.41 0.50
C ASP A 263 -9.22 2.76 1.48
N PHE A 264 -8.78 1.72 2.20
CA PHE A 264 -9.59 1.09 3.23
C PHE A 264 -10.07 2.09 4.30
N CYS A 265 -9.19 2.92 4.85
CA CYS A 265 -9.57 3.90 5.86
C CYS A 265 -10.54 4.95 5.29
N SER A 266 -10.26 5.48 4.10
CA SER A 266 -11.10 6.50 3.45
C SER A 266 -12.48 5.97 3.07
N ASN A 267 -12.52 4.77 2.52
CA ASN A 267 -13.76 4.09 2.15
C ASN A 267 -14.58 3.71 3.39
N THR A 268 -13.93 3.29 4.47
CA THR A 268 -14.60 2.98 5.74
C THR A 268 -15.24 4.22 6.34
N GLU A 269 -14.52 5.35 6.38
CA GLU A 269 -15.05 6.64 6.84
C GLU A 269 -16.23 7.10 5.99
N THR A 270 -16.09 7.05 4.67
CA THR A 270 -17.16 7.42 3.72
C THR A 270 -18.39 6.56 3.91
N PHE A 271 -18.22 5.24 3.96
CA PHE A 271 -19.31 4.29 4.15
C PHE A 271 -20.01 4.48 5.50
N ALA A 272 -19.26 4.60 6.58
CA ALA A 272 -19.80 4.79 7.92
C ALA A 272 -20.57 6.10 8.05
N THR A 273 -20.04 7.19 7.47
CA THR A 273 -20.71 8.50 7.43
C THR A 273 -22.03 8.42 6.67
N ALA A 274 -22.01 7.86 5.45
CA ALA A 274 -23.22 7.69 4.65
C ALA A 274 -24.27 6.82 5.36
N PHE A 275 -23.83 5.76 6.04
CA PHE A 275 -24.72 4.88 6.80
C PHE A 275 -25.37 5.62 7.99
N ILE A 276 -24.57 6.29 8.83
CA ILE A 276 -25.06 7.00 10.02
C ILE A 276 -26.03 8.13 9.62
N GLU A 277 -25.67 8.93 8.62
CA GLU A 277 -26.52 10.01 8.13
C GLU A 277 -27.82 9.49 7.50
N GLY A 278 -27.75 8.36 6.78
CA GLY A 278 -28.92 7.68 6.21
C GLY A 278 -29.96 7.27 7.26
N PHE A 279 -29.53 7.00 8.49
CA PHE A 279 -30.41 6.70 9.63
C PHE A 279 -30.70 7.93 10.53
N GLY A 280 -30.33 9.13 10.09
CA GLY A 280 -30.56 10.38 10.82
C GLY A 280 -29.66 10.55 12.06
N GLY A 281 -28.57 9.80 12.14
CA GLY A 281 -27.51 9.99 13.12
C GLY A 281 -26.52 11.07 12.68
N THR A 282 -25.54 11.33 13.54
CA THR A 282 -24.39 12.20 13.26
C THR A 282 -23.13 11.51 13.78
N ILE A 283 -22.03 11.62 13.04
CA ILE A 283 -20.69 11.17 13.48
C ILE A 283 -20.33 11.92 14.77
N ASP A 284 -20.14 11.19 15.86
CA ASP A 284 -19.66 11.76 17.11
C ASP A 284 -18.12 11.83 17.14
N ASP A 285 -17.56 12.32 18.24
CA ASP A 285 -16.11 12.47 18.37
C ASP A 285 -15.41 11.11 18.59
N ASP A 286 -16.10 10.11 19.12
CA ASP A 286 -15.57 8.76 19.32
C ASP A 286 -15.40 8.04 17.96
N ASP A 287 -16.33 8.24 17.03
CA ASP A 287 -16.24 7.70 15.67
C ASP A 287 -15.09 8.34 14.89
N LYS A 288 -14.88 9.66 15.02
CA LYS A 288 -13.72 10.35 14.42
C LYS A 288 -12.40 9.82 14.96
N GLU A 289 -12.32 9.52 16.25
CA GLU A 289 -11.12 8.97 16.87
C GLU A 289 -10.78 7.58 16.29
N LYS A 290 -11.78 6.75 16.00
CA LYS A 290 -11.58 5.45 15.34
C LYS A 290 -11.06 5.61 13.91
N PHE A 291 -11.62 6.53 13.13
CA PHE A 291 -11.11 6.80 11.77
C PHE A 291 -9.67 7.32 11.83
N GLN A 292 -9.37 8.24 12.76
CA GLN A 292 -8.01 8.73 12.96
C GLN A 292 -7.04 7.61 13.33
N THR A 293 -7.47 6.65 14.15
CA THR A 293 -6.69 5.47 14.53
C THR A 293 -6.32 4.62 13.29
N CYS A 294 -7.23 4.51 12.32
CA CYS A 294 -6.96 3.85 11.04
C CYS A 294 -5.86 4.58 10.26
N TYR A 295 -5.98 5.89 10.08
CA TYR A 295 -4.98 6.70 9.36
C TYR A 295 -3.62 6.72 10.08
N ASP A 296 -3.60 6.76 11.41
CA ASP A 296 -2.36 6.70 12.19
C ASP A 296 -1.65 5.35 11.98
N THR A 297 -2.41 4.26 11.87
CA THR A 297 -1.88 2.92 11.53
C THR A 297 -1.31 2.88 10.12
N ALA A 298 -2.02 3.44 9.12
CA ALA A 298 -1.55 3.54 7.74
C ALA A 298 -0.27 4.39 7.64
N SER A 299 -0.23 5.51 8.36
CA SER A 299 0.93 6.41 8.45
C SER A 299 2.15 5.75 9.11
N ALA A 300 1.93 4.96 10.17
CA ALA A 300 2.98 4.15 10.79
C ALA A 300 3.55 3.15 9.80
N GLY A 301 2.68 2.46 9.06
CA GLY A 301 3.04 1.51 8.02
C GLY A 301 3.87 2.13 6.89
N SER A 302 3.43 3.24 6.31
CA SER A 302 4.17 3.95 5.27
C SER A 302 5.53 4.46 5.77
N THR A 303 5.59 5.02 6.98
CA THR A 303 6.84 5.48 7.61
C THR A 303 7.83 4.34 7.82
N GLY A 304 7.37 3.20 8.35
CA GLY A 304 8.14 1.97 8.47
C GLY A 304 8.65 1.47 7.12
N GLY A 305 7.79 1.52 6.10
CA GLY A 305 8.10 1.16 4.71
C GLY A 305 9.23 1.98 4.11
N TYR A 306 9.24 3.30 4.27
CA TYR A 306 10.32 4.16 3.76
C TYR A 306 11.67 3.83 4.38
N ILE A 307 11.70 3.56 5.69
CA ILE A 307 12.95 3.19 6.38
C ILE A 307 13.42 1.80 5.91
N LEU A 308 12.49 0.86 5.73
CA LEU A 308 12.79 -0.49 5.26
C LEU A 308 13.29 -0.52 3.81
N TRP A 309 12.81 0.38 2.95
CA TRP A 309 13.39 0.63 1.63
C TRP A 309 14.85 1.07 1.71
N GLY A 310 15.16 1.98 2.65
CA GLY A 310 16.54 2.37 2.95
C GLY A 310 17.42 1.19 3.36
N ALA A 311 16.89 0.30 4.21
CA ALA A 311 17.58 -0.94 4.60
C ALA A 311 17.82 -1.86 3.39
N THR A 312 16.82 -1.99 2.51
CA THR A 312 16.88 -2.82 1.30
C THR A 312 17.96 -2.33 0.33
N ILE A 313 18.02 -1.03 0.07
CA ILE A 313 19.05 -0.41 -0.79
C ILE A 313 20.44 -0.61 -0.17
N ALA A 314 20.58 -0.41 1.14
CA ALA A 314 21.85 -0.63 1.84
C ALA A 314 22.30 -2.10 1.78
N ALA A 315 21.37 -3.05 1.95
CA ALA A 315 21.65 -4.47 1.84
C ALA A 315 22.08 -4.85 0.42
N LEU A 316 21.38 -4.34 -0.60
CA LEU A 316 21.71 -4.56 -2.01
C LEU A 316 23.11 -4.02 -2.34
N ALA A 317 23.44 -2.81 -1.91
CA ALA A 317 24.77 -2.23 -2.06
C ALA A 317 25.84 -3.10 -1.36
N GLY A 318 25.53 -3.61 -0.16
CA GLY A 318 26.38 -4.56 0.57
C GLY A 318 26.65 -5.84 -0.22
N VAL A 319 25.62 -6.46 -0.79
CA VAL A 319 25.73 -7.67 -1.63
C VAL A 319 26.64 -7.40 -2.82
N VAL A 320 26.43 -6.30 -3.55
CA VAL A 320 27.22 -5.94 -4.74
C VAL A 320 28.70 -5.73 -4.38
N LEU A 321 28.98 -5.00 -3.29
CA LEU A 321 30.35 -4.73 -2.85
C LEU A 321 31.08 -6.00 -2.40
N ILE A 322 30.40 -6.91 -1.69
CA ILE A 322 30.99 -8.18 -1.29
C ILE A 322 31.22 -9.08 -2.52
N ALA A 323 30.30 -9.08 -3.49
CA ALA A 323 30.46 -9.84 -4.73
C ALA A 323 31.70 -9.37 -5.53
N PHE A 324 31.90 -8.07 -5.71
CA PHE A 324 33.10 -7.54 -6.38
C PHE A 324 34.40 -7.97 -5.71
N ASN A 325 34.41 -8.02 -4.37
CA ASN A 325 35.55 -8.52 -3.61
C ASN A 325 35.81 -10.02 -3.85
N ILE A 326 34.75 -10.84 -3.93
CA ILE A 326 34.88 -12.28 -4.21
C ILE A 326 35.43 -12.53 -5.62
N PHE A 327 34.97 -11.77 -6.62
CA PHE A 327 35.39 -11.94 -8.01
C PHE A 327 36.72 -11.25 -8.35
N GLY A 328 37.36 -10.57 -7.39
CA GLY A 328 38.63 -9.88 -7.62
C GLY A 328 38.53 -8.78 -8.68
N ILE A 329 37.34 -8.19 -8.85
CA ILE A 329 37.12 -7.11 -9.81
C ILE A 329 37.75 -5.85 -9.20
N GLY A 330 38.99 -5.56 -9.59
CA GLY A 330 39.76 -4.39 -9.14
C GLY A 330 39.25 -3.04 -9.65
N ALA A 331 37.97 -2.94 -9.99
CA ALA A 331 37.36 -1.72 -10.52
C ALA A 331 37.19 -0.61 -9.46
N LEU A 332 37.31 -0.95 -8.17
CA LEU A 332 37.11 -0.01 -7.06
C LEU A 332 38.38 0.09 -6.19
N PRO A 333 39.09 1.24 -6.17
CA PRO A 333 40.32 1.45 -5.41
C PRO A 333 40.06 1.70 -3.91
N VAL A 334 38.97 1.18 -3.35
CA VAL A 334 38.53 1.45 -1.98
C VAL A 334 38.62 0.20 -1.12
N ASP A 335 38.95 0.36 0.17
CA ASP A 335 39.01 -0.71 1.18
C ASP A 335 37.66 -1.44 1.30
N THR A 336 37.37 -2.38 0.40
CA THR A 336 36.09 -3.12 0.29
C THR A 336 35.64 -3.75 1.61
N GLN A 337 36.59 -4.10 2.47
CA GLN A 337 36.36 -4.60 3.82
C GLN A 337 35.63 -3.61 4.73
N LYS A 338 36.04 -2.33 4.73
CA LYS A 338 35.41 -1.30 5.59
C LYS A 338 33.99 -1.03 5.12
N PHE A 339 33.78 -1.01 3.81
CA PHE A 339 32.45 -0.81 3.23
C PHE A 339 31.52 -1.99 3.49
N GLY A 340 31.99 -3.23 3.41
CA GLY A 340 31.17 -4.41 3.72
C GLY A 340 30.71 -4.44 5.19
N PHE A 341 31.59 -4.05 6.13
CA PHE A 341 31.20 -3.88 7.53
C PHE A 341 30.10 -2.81 7.70
N ILE A 342 30.32 -1.62 7.14
CA ILE A 342 29.39 -0.49 7.26
C ILE A 342 28.04 -0.84 6.61
N ALA A 343 28.05 -1.39 5.39
CA ALA A 343 26.84 -1.73 4.66
C ALA A 343 26.01 -2.79 5.39
N GLY A 344 26.65 -3.86 5.91
CA GLY A 344 25.94 -4.90 6.66
C GLY A 344 25.32 -4.39 7.96
N VAL A 345 26.10 -3.65 8.77
CA VAL A 345 25.60 -3.07 10.03
C VAL A 345 24.53 -2.03 9.76
N ALA A 346 24.70 -1.15 8.76
CA ALA A 346 23.73 -0.14 8.40
C ALA A 346 22.41 -0.75 7.91
N ALA A 347 22.47 -1.74 7.01
CA ALA A 347 21.28 -2.43 6.53
C ALA A 347 20.52 -3.11 7.68
N GLY A 348 21.24 -3.86 8.54
CA GLY A 348 20.61 -4.52 9.68
C GLY A 348 20.04 -3.54 10.71
N ALA A 349 20.77 -2.46 11.02
CA ALA A 349 20.29 -1.42 11.94
C ALA A 349 19.07 -0.68 11.38
N LEU A 350 19.06 -0.32 10.10
CA LEU A 350 17.90 0.33 9.46
C LEU A 350 16.67 -0.58 9.47
N ALA A 351 16.82 -1.87 9.18
CA ALA A 351 15.71 -2.82 9.26
C ALA A 351 15.15 -2.93 10.69
N GLY A 352 16.02 -2.97 11.71
CA GLY A 352 15.59 -2.97 13.11
C GLY A 352 14.92 -1.66 13.54
N ILE A 353 15.44 -0.52 13.09
CA ILE A 353 14.86 0.81 13.34
C ILE A 353 13.50 0.95 12.65
N ALA A 354 13.32 0.41 11.44
CA ALA A 354 12.04 0.41 10.74
C ALA A 354 10.94 -0.26 11.59
N VAL A 355 11.22 -1.46 12.10
CA VAL A 355 10.29 -2.19 12.99
C VAL A 355 10.03 -1.42 14.29
N LEU A 356 11.07 -0.85 14.90
CA LEU A 356 10.92 -0.10 16.14
C LEU A 356 10.09 1.18 15.95
N ILE A 357 10.35 1.96 14.91
CA ILE A 357 9.62 3.19 14.62
C ILE A 357 8.18 2.87 14.26
N TRP A 358 7.94 1.89 13.40
CA TRP A 358 6.60 1.38 13.09
C TRP A 358 5.85 1.03 14.37
N TYR A 359 6.43 0.20 15.24
CA TYR A 359 5.80 -0.22 16.49
C TYR A 359 5.48 0.95 17.45
N LEU A 360 6.37 1.95 17.53
CA LEU A 360 6.16 3.13 18.37
C LEU A 360 5.11 4.10 17.83
N MET A 361 4.82 4.02 16.53
CA MET A 361 3.78 4.83 15.87
C MET A 361 2.41 4.14 15.86
N LEU A 362 2.34 2.84 16.21
CA LEU A 362 1.06 2.15 16.31
C LEU A 362 0.21 2.75 17.45
N PRO A 363 -1.10 2.90 17.23
CA PRO A 363 -2.03 3.27 18.28
C PRO A 363 -2.09 2.17 19.36
N SER A 364 -2.34 2.55 20.61
CA SER A 364 -2.31 1.63 21.75
C SER A 364 -3.56 0.75 21.91
N GLU A 365 -4.57 0.95 21.09
CA GLU A 365 -5.93 0.42 21.32
C GLU A 365 -6.34 -0.73 20.39
N GLY A 366 -5.44 -1.24 19.55
CA GLY A 366 -5.74 -2.36 18.65
C GLY A 366 -5.53 -3.74 19.29
N ASP A 367 -6.48 -4.66 19.08
CA ASP A 367 -6.38 -6.09 19.47
C ASP A 367 -5.52 -6.93 18.50
N MET A 368 -4.96 -6.31 17.46
CA MET A 368 -4.17 -6.98 16.43
C MET A 368 -2.84 -7.52 16.98
N SER A 369 -2.48 -8.72 16.56
CA SER A 369 -1.21 -9.34 16.93
C SER A 369 -0.11 -9.07 15.90
N ALA A 370 1.15 -9.04 16.34
CA ALA A 370 2.29 -8.92 15.43
C ALA A 370 2.40 -10.17 14.55
N GLY A 371 2.23 -9.97 13.24
CA GLY A 371 2.29 -11.01 12.23
C GLY A 371 3.71 -11.54 11.95
N MET A 372 3.79 -12.50 11.02
CA MET A 372 5.05 -13.20 10.71
C MET A 372 6.13 -12.26 10.17
N ASN A 373 5.75 -11.21 9.43
CA ASN A 373 6.71 -10.33 8.75
C ASN A 373 7.51 -9.47 9.72
N VAL A 374 6.94 -9.12 10.88
CA VAL A 374 7.67 -8.43 11.95
C VAL A 374 8.87 -9.28 12.39
N TRP A 375 8.64 -10.56 12.65
CA TRP A 375 9.68 -11.49 13.10
C TRP A 375 10.71 -11.80 12.01
N LEU A 376 10.28 -11.93 10.75
CA LEU A 376 11.20 -12.09 9.62
C LEU A 376 12.09 -10.86 9.44
N THR A 377 11.52 -9.66 9.56
CA THR A 377 12.28 -8.40 9.44
C THR A 377 13.28 -8.24 10.58
N ILE A 378 12.91 -8.57 11.81
CA ILE A 378 13.85 -8.60 12.96
C ILE A 378 14.97 -9.63 12.71
N THR A 379 14.63 -10.81 12.19
CA THR A 379 15.63 -11.83 11.84
C THR A 379 16.58 -11.33 10.75
N GLY A 380 16.06 -10.61 9.75
CA GLY A 380 16.83 -9.93 8.72
C GLY A 380 17.76 -8.86 9.32
N ALA A 381 17.26 -8.07 10.26
CA ALA A 381 18.04 -7.04 10.97
C ALA A 381 19.24 -7.64 11.71
N VAL A 382 19.01 -8.69 12.51
CA VAL A 382 20.08 -9.40 13.24
C VAL A 382 21.07 -10.03 12.27
N SER A 383 20.59 -10.65 11.19
CA SER A 383 21.43 -11.26 10.16
C SER A 383 22.34 -10.22 9.48
N GLY A 384 21.85 -9.01 9.25
CA GLY A 384 22.61 -7.94 8.58
C GLY A 384 23.74 -7.44 9.46
N ILE A 385 23.43 -7.22 10.74
CA ILE A 385 24.43 -6.85 11.75
C ILE A 385 25.50 -7.95 11.85
N ALA A 386 25.10 -9.22 11.91
CA ALA A 386 26.02 -10.35 11.93
C ALA A 386 26.91 -10.39 10.68
N ALA A 387 26.35 -10.16 9.49
CA ALA A 387 27.10 -10.09 8.23
C ALA A 387 28.20 -9.02 8.27
N GLY A 388 27.86 -7.82 8.77
CA GLY A 388 28.81 -6.73 8.94
C GLY A 388 29.95 -7.12 9.88
N VAL A 389 29.63 -7.62 11.08
CA VAL A 389 30.63 -8.05 12.08
C VAL A 389 31.54 -9.16 11.54
N LEU A 390 30.99 -10.17 10.88
CA LEU A 390 31.76 -11.27 10.27
C LEU A 390 32.73 -10.76 9.19
N THR A 391 32.29 -9.79 8.38
CA THR A 391 33.13 -9.16 7.36
C THR A 391 34.32 -8.44 7.98
N LYS A 392 34.12 -7.78 9.12
CA LYS A 392 35.19 -7.11 9.87
C LYS A 392 36.18 -8.09 10.49
N LEU A 393 35.69 -9.16 11.13
CA LEU A 393 36.52 -10.16 11.80
C LEU A 393 37.45 -10.89 10.82
N LYS A 394 36.97 -11.18 9.60
CA LYS A 394 37.77 -11.88 8.58
C LYS A 394 38.96 -11.06 8.09
N GLY A 395 38.81 -9.74 7.94
CA GLY A 395 39.84 -8.91 7.34
C GLY A 395 40.86 -8.33 8.33
N ASN A 396 40.99 -8.91 9.52
CA ASN A 396 42.06 -8.58 10.45
C ASN A 396 43.11 -9.70 10.46
N PRO A 397 44.04 -9.75 9.48
CA PRO A 397 45.11 -10.76 9.46
C PRO A 397 46.20 -10.54 10.53
N SER A 398 46.07 -9.49 11.37
CA SER A 398 47.13 -9.02 12.28
C SER A 398 46.69 -8.86 13.75
N ALA A 399 45.64 -9.57 14.18
CA ALA A 399 45.34 -9.72 15.61
C ALA A 399 45.89 -11.07 16.11
#